data_AF-A0A559QPA1-F1
#
_entry.id   AF-A0A559QPA1-F1
#
_cell.length_a   1.000
_cell.length_b   1.000
_cell.length_c   1.000
_cell.angle_alpha   90.00
_cell.angle_beta   90.00
_cell.angle_gamma   90.00
#
_symmetry.space_group_name_H-M   'P 1'
#
loop_
_entity.id
_entity.type
_entity.pdbx_description
1 polymer ?
#
loop_
_entity_poly.entity_id
_entity_poly.type
_entity_poly.pdbx_seq_one_letter_code
_entity_poly.pdbx_strand_id
1 'polypeptide(L)' 'MESRDYLELSFRSINCFANDGRLDADELRELLAIAKRDGNIDDNEKRVLAAIMAKVREEEIDKELLQAMEEVEKVI' A
#
# COMPACT_ATOMS: atom_id res chain seq x y z
N MET A 1 15.09 -11.63 13.33
CA MET A 1 14.40 -12.28 12.20
C MET A 1 13.88 -11.13 11.37
N GLU A 2 14.40 -10.93 10.16
CA GLU A 2 13.88 -9.87 9.29
C GLU A 2 12.50 -10.31 8.78
N SER A 3 11.50 -9.50 9.08
CA SER A 3 10.11 -9.73 8.69
C SER A 3 10.03 -9.73 7.15
N ARG A 4 9.47 -10.81 6.59
CA ARG A 4 9.38 -11.02 5.13
C ARG A 4 8.23 -10.22 4.49
N ASP A 5 7.54 -9.43 5.29
CA ASP A 5 6.33 -8.69 4.93
C ASP A 5 6.59 -7.65 3.85
N TYR A 6 7.78 -7.04 3.78
CA TYR A 6 8.19 -6.23 2.62
C TYR A 6 8.17 -7.00 1.29
N LEU A 7 8.55 -8.28 1.32
CA LEU A 7 8.55 -9.13 0.13
C LEU A 7 7.13 -9.48 -0.29
N GLU A 8 6.25 -9.73 0.69
CA GLU A 8 4.82 -9.97 0.46
C GLU A 8 4.11 -8.70 -0.03
N LEU A 9 4.39 -7.54 0.57
CA LEU A 9 3.94 -6.22 0.12
C LEU A 9 4.40 -5.92 -1.31
N SER A 10 5.68 -6.17 -1.61
CA SER A 10 6.22 -5.98 -2.96
C SER A 10 5.56 -6.92 -3.98
N PHE A 11 5.29 -8.17 -3.59
CA PHE A 11 4.63 -9.14 -4.45
C PHE A 11 3.15 -8.82 -4.65
N ARG A 12 2.43 -8.43 -3.60
CA ARG A 12 1.02 -8.01 -3.68
C ARG A 12 0.86 -6.69 -4.40
N SER A 13 1.79 -5.75 -4.22
CA SER A 13 1.88 -4.51 -5.01
C SER A 13 1.87 -4.77 -6.51
N ILE A 14 2.65 -5.75 -6.99
CA ILE A 14 2.66 -6.13 -8.41
C ILE A 14 1.29 -6.69 -8.84
N ASN A 15 0.60 -7.41 -7.94
CA ASN A 15 -0.71 -7.99 -8.22
C ASN A 15 -1.86 -6.97 -8.20
N CYS A 16 -1.80 -5.92 -7.36
CA CYS A 16 -2.80 -4.85 -7.34
C CYS A 16 -2.89 -4.16 -8.71
N PHE A 17 -1.73 -3.77 -9.25
CA PHE A 17 -1.66 -3.21 -10.60
C PHE A 17 -1.82 -4.25 -11.73
N ALA A 18 -1.87 -5.56 -11.45
CA ALA A 18 -1.97 -6.59 -12.48
C ALA A 18 -3.42 -6.95 -12.85
N ASN A 19 -4.40 -6.73 -11.96
CA ASN A 19 -5.80 -7.07 -12.25
C ASN A 19 -6.46 -6.06 -13.20
N ASP A 20 -6.48 -4.78 -12.83
CA ASP A 20 -7.14 -3.73 -13.65
C ASP A 20 -6.17 -2.60 -14.06
N GLY A 21 -4.88 -2.70 -13.67
CA GLY A 21 -3.90 -1.63 -13.92
C GLY A 21 -4.06 -0.42 -13.00
N ARG A 22 -4.94 -0.52 -12.01
CA ARG A 22 -5.37 0.56 -11.10
C ARG A 22 -5.14 0.14 -9.66
N LEU A 23 -5.05 1.13 -8.79
CA LEU A 23 -5.01 0.91 -7.35
C LEU A 23 -6.35 1.36 -6.78
N ASP A 24 -7.06 0.44 -6.13
CA ASP A 24 -8.31 0.75 -5.46
C ASP A 24 -8.13 0.97 -3.95
N ALA A 25 -9.10 1.62 -3.32
CA ALA A 25 -9.06 1.92 -1.89
C ALA A 25 -8.99 0.65 -1.01
N ASP A 26 -9.67 -0.41 -1.43
CA ASP A 26 -9.68 -1.70 -0.74
C ASP A 26 -8.29 -2.37 -0.80
N GLU A 27 -7.66 -2.33 -1.96
CA GLU A 27 -6.30 -2.86 -2.16
C GLU A 27 -5.25 -2.13 -1.33
N LEU A 28 -5.32 -0.79 -1.28
CA LEU A 28 -4.41 -0.01 -0.45
C LEU A 28 -4.60 -0.31 1.05
N ARG A 29 -5.84 -0.53 1.49
CA ARG A 29 -6.15 -0.93 2.87
C ARG A 29 -5.70 -2.35 3.19
N GLU A 30 -5.83 -3.29 2.26
CA GLU A 30 -5.27 -4.64 2.38
C GLU A 30 -3.75 -4.60 2.54
N LEU A 31 -3.05 -3.81 1.72
CA LEU A 31 -1.61 -3.59 1.84
C LEU A 31 -1.22 -3.01 3.20
N LEU A 32 -1.97 -1.99 3.66
CA LEU A 32 -1.78 -1.40 4.97
C LEU A 32 -2.04 -2.40 6.11
N ALA A 33 -3.04 -3.27 5.97
CA ALA A 33 -3.35 -4.30 6.96
C ALA A 33 -2.24 -5.36 7.07
N ILE A 34 -1.59 -5.72 5.96
CA ILE A 34 -0.43 -6.61 5.94
C ILE A 34 0.75 -5.94 6.64
N ALA A 35 1.06 -4.68 6.30
CA ALA A 35 2.13 -3.92 6.95
C ALA A 35 1.89 -3.77 8.46
N LYS A 36 0.63 -3.60 8.88
CA LYS A 36 0.24 -3.51 10.29
C LYS A 36 0.19 -4.86 11.01
N ARG A 37 0.26 -5.99 10.30
CA ARG A 37 0.05 -7.32 10.87
C ARG A 37 1.09 -7.68 11.93
N ASP A 38 2.34 -7.29 11.71
CA ASP A 38 3.45 -7.54 12.64
C ASP A 38 3.51 -6.49 13.78
N GLY A 39 2.60 -5.49 13.75
CA GLY A 39 2.46 -4.46 14.77
C GLY A 39 3.43 -3.28 14.65
N ASN A 40 4.44 -3.37 13.76
CA ASN A 40 5.36 -2.30 13.44
C ASN A 40 5.58 -2.23 11.93
N ILE A 41 5.43 -1.04 11.34
CA ILE A 41 5.78 -0.78 9.95
C ILE A 41 7.23 -0.28 9.90
N ASP A 42 8.12 -1.09 9.36
CA ASP A 42 9.55 -0.77 9.18
C ASP A 42 9.78 0.14 7.96
N ASP A 43 10.92 0.82 7.91
CA ASP A 43 11.34 1.69 6.80
C ASP A 43 11.16 1.04 5.43
N ASN A 44 11.40 -0.27 5.31
CA ASN A 44 11.21 -0.99 4.06
C ASN A 44 9.74 -0.95 3.60
N GLU A 45 8.80 -1.22 4.50
CA GLU A 45 7.37 -1.27 4.21
C GLU A 45 6.82 0.13 3.91
N LYS A 46 7.29 1.14 4.65
CA LYS A 46 7.00 2.56 4.35
C LYS A 46 7.42 2.93 2.94
N ARG A 47 8.60 2.49 2.49
CA ARG A 47 9.09 2.74 1.13
C ARG A 47 8.22 2.08 0.06
N VAL A 48 7.72 0.88 0.31
CA VAL A 48 6.80 0.21 -0.64
C VAL A 48 5.47 0.96 -0.71
N LEU A 49 4.87 1.27 0.43
CA LEU A 49 3.60 2.00 0.50
C LEU A 49 3.70 3.37 -0.18
N ALA A 50 4.78 4.12 0.08
CA ALA A 50 5.04 5.39 -0.59
C ALA A 50 5.25 5.23 -2.11
N ALA A 51 5.98 4.20 -2.54
CA ALA A 51 6.19 3.93 -3.97
C ALA A 51 4.89 3.56 -4.70
N ILE A 52 3.95 2.89 -4.02
CA ILE A 52 2.64 2.55 -4.56
C ILE A 52 1.79 3.81 -4.69
N MET A 53 1.69 4.62 -3.64
CA MET A 53 0.96 5.89 -3.66
C MET A 53 1.49 6.84 -4.75
N ALA A 54 2.81 6.87 -4.96
CA ALA A 54 3.43 7.69 -6.01
C ALA A 54 3.12 7.22 -7.45
N LYS A 55 2.63 5.98 -7.63
CA LYS A 55 2.21 5.45 -8.93
C LYS A 55 0.74 5.70 -9.24
N VAL A 56 -0.05 6.07 -8.23
CA VAL A 56 -1.47 6.42 -8.42
C VAL A 56 -1.54 7.73 -9.19
N ARG A 57 -2.31 7.75 -10.27
CA ARG A 57 -2.60 8.97 -11.01
C ARG A 57 -3.67 9.77 -10.29
N GLU A 58 -3.54 11.09 -10.27
CA GLU A 58 -4.51 11.99 -9.64
C GLU A 58 -5.93 11.80 -10.19
N GLU A 59 -6.07 11.41 -11.46
CA GLU A 59 -7.36 11.11 -12.11
C GLU A 59 -8.06 9.85 -11.57
N GLU A 60 -7.33 8.97 -10.89
CA GLU A 60 -7.83 7.72 -10.30
C GLU A 60 -8.07 7.85 -8.80
N ILE A 61 -7.73 9.01 -8.22
CA ILE A 61 -7.96 9.32 -6.80
C ILE A 61 -9.43 9.68 -6.60
N ASP A 62 -10.23 8.66 -6.34
CA ASP A 62 -11.60 8.83 -5.88
C ASP A 62 -11.66 9.04 -4.35
N LYS A 63 -12.83 9.42 -3.82
CA LYS A 63 -12.98 9.79 -2.41
C LYS A 63 -12.53 8.68 -1.45
N GLU A 64 -12.78 7.41 -1.83
CA GLU A 64 -12.40 6.26 -1.01
C GLU A 64 -10.89 6.01 -1.04
N LEU A 65 -10.26 6.19 -2.21
CA LEU A 65 -8.81 6.00 -2.37
C LEU A 65 -8.05 7.11 -1.63
N LEU A 66 -8.54 8.35 -1.70
CA LEU A 66 -7.99 9.48 -0.95
C LEU A 66 -7.99 9.19 0.56
N GLN A 67 -9.11 8.68 1.10
CA GLN A 67 -9.18 8.29 2.50
C GLN A 67 -8.18 7.18 2.85
N ALA A 68 -8.05 6.17 2.00
CA ALA A 68 -7.08 5.10 2.21
C ALA A 68 -5.63 5.63 2.18
N MET A 69 -5.32 6.58 1.28
CA MET A 69 -4.02 7.24 1.23
C MET A 69 -3.75 8.05 2.51
N GLU A 70 -4.72 8.80 3.02
CA GLU A 70 -4.61 9.48 4.32
C GLU A 70 -4.40 8.51 5.48
N GLU A 71 -5.02 7.32 5.43
CA GLU A 71 -4.79 6.28 6.44
C GLU A 71 -3.38 5.71 6.39
N VAL A 72 -2.77 5.60 5.21
CA VAL A 72 -1.37 5.19 5.05
C VAL A 72 -0.43 6.30 5.51
N GLU A 73 -0.69 7.55 5.12
CA GLU A 73 0.11 8.72 5.47
C GLU A 73 0.24 8.90 6.99
N LYS A 74 -0.81 8.56 7.76
CA LYS A 74 -0.78 8.62 9.23
C LYS A 74 0.19 7.63 9.89
N VAL A 75 0.68 6.63 9.16
CA VAL A 75 1.48 5.52 9.71
C VAL A 75 2.92 5.54 9.22
N ILE A 76 3.19 6.20 8.09
CA ILE A 76 4.54 6.33 7.51
C ILE A 76 5.29 7.53 8.06
#